data_AF-A0A1F4FYL1-F1
#
_entry.id   AF-A0A1F4FYL1-F1
#
_cell.length_a   1.000
_cell.length_b   1.000
_cell.length_c   1.000
_cell.angle_alpha   90.00
_cell.angle_beta   90.00
_cell.angle_gamma   90.00
#
_symmetry.space_group_name_H-M   'P 1'
#
loop_
_entity.id
_entity.type
_entity.pdbx_description
1 polymer ?
#
loop_
_entity_poly.entity_id
_entity_poly.type
_entity_poly.pdbx_seq_one_letter_code
_entity_poly.pdbx_strand_id
1 'polypeptide(L)'
;MSSLETYLVLGLGFVVFAVFLYALANSAWRMLHADGGLRLEQMLGRRGVQLAAAGEHAPYDAAVAARRCANCADKAACDAWLASGRRDGFEAFCPNADFIGRSAP
;
A
#
# COMPACT_ATOMS: atom_id res chain seq x y z
N MET A 1 -38.48 -25.37 13.24
CA MET A 1 -37.54 -24.90 12.20
C MET A 1 -37.50 -25.92 11.09
N SER A 2 -37.74 -25.50 9.87
CA SER A 2 -37.69 -26.39 8.70
C SER A 2 -36.23 -26.65 8.30
N SER A 3 -35.97 -27.77 7.64
CA SER A 3 -34.62 -28.12 7.15
C SER A 3 -34.03 -27.01 6.27
N LEU A 4 -34.87 -26.33 5.49
CA LEU A 4 -34.50 -25.20 4.63
C LEU A 4 -33.96 -23.99 5.43
N GLU A 5 -34.61 -23.63 6.54
CA GLU A 5 -34.14 -22.54 7.42
C GLU A 5 -32.77 -22.87 8.03
N THR A 6 -32.57 -24.12 8.44
CA THR A 6 -31.27 -24.57 8.98
C THR A 6 -30.16 -24.45 7.94
N TYR A 7 -30.39 -24.88 6.69
CA TYR A 7 -29.40 -24.74 5.62
C TYR A 7 -29.11 -23.29 5.26
N LEU A 8 -30.11 -22.41 5.27
CA LEU A 8 -29.91 -20.98 5.02
C LEU A 8 -29.05 -20.31 6.09
N VAL A 9 -29.30 -20.61 7.37
CA VAL A 9 -28.51 -20.06 8.49
C VAL A 9 -27.06 -20.55 8.41
N LEU A 10 -26.85 -21.84 8.15
CA LEU A 10 -25.51 -22.40 8.00
C LEU A 10 -24.77 -21.83 6.78
N GLY A 11 -25.47 -21.69 5.66
CA GLY A 11 -24.90 -21.10 4.44
C GLY A 11 -24.50 -19.64 4.62
N LEU A 12 -25.38 -18.83 5.23
CA LEU A 12 -25.06 -17.43 5.53
C LEU A 12 -23.89 -17.31 6.50
N GLY A 13 -23.89 -18.14 7.56
CA GLY A 13 -22.78 -18.19 8.52
C GLY A 13 -21.45 -18.54 7.85
N PHE A 14 -21.45 -19.51 6.94
CA PHE A 14 -20.26 -19.87 6.16
C PHE A 14 -19.78 -18.73 5.27
N VAL A 15 -20.69 -18.03 4.58
CA VAL A 15 -20.33 -16.88 3.73
C VAL A 15 -19.71 -15.75 4.56
N VAL A 16 -20.34 -15.37 5.69
CA VAL A 16 -19.81 -14.33 6.58
C VAL A 16 -18.43 -14.73 7.11
N PHE A 17 -18.27 -15.99 7.53
CA PHE A 17 -16.99 -16.51 8.01
C PHE A 17 -15.92 -16.50 6.91
N ALA A 18 -16.26 -16.90 5.70
CA ALA A 18 -15.34 -16.88 4.55
C ALA A 18 -14.91 -15.44 4.20
N VAL A 19 -15.85 -14.48 4.20
CA VAL A 19 -15.53 -13.05 3.98
C VAL A 19 -14.61 -12.52 5.08
N PHE A 20 -14.87 -12.87 6.34
CA PHE A 20 -14.03 -12.49 7.47
C PHE A 20 -12.61 -13.05 7.34
N LEU A 21 -12.47 -14.35 7.03
CA LEU A 21 -11.17 -14.98 6.80
C LEU A 21 -10.43 -14.36 5.63
N TYR A 22 -11.13 -14.07 4.53
CA TYR A 22 -10.56 -13.38 3.38
C TYR A 22 -10.04 -11.99 3.75
N ALA A 23 -10.82 -11.22 4.52
CA ALA A 23 -10.41 -9.90 4.99
C ALA A 23 -9.16 -9.97 5.88
N LEU A 24 -9.09 -10.95 6.79
CA LEU A 24 -7.92 -11.19 7.64
C LEU A 24 -6.70 -11.60 6.80
N ALA A 25 -6.85 -12.55 5.88
CA ALA A 25 -5.77 -12.99 5.01
C ALA A 25 -5.25 -11.85 4.13
N ASN A 26 -6.13 -11.04 3.55
CA ASN A 26 -5.75 -9.87 2.74
C ASN A 26 -5.07 -8.77 3.58
N SER A 27 -5.54 -8.55 4.81
CA SER A 27 -4.91 -7.64 5.78
C SER A 27 -3.50 -8.12 6.16
N ALA A 28 -3.37 -9.38 6.57
CA ALA A 28 -2.09 -9.98 6.92
C ALA A 28 -1.14 -10.01 5.73
N TRP A 29 -1.64 -10.34 4.54
CA TRP A 29 -0.87 -10.29 3.30
C TRP A 29 -0.36 -8.88 3.02
N ARG A 30 -1.19 -7.84 3.19
CA ARG A 30 -0.77 -6.44 3.02
C ARG A 30 0.24 -5.98 4.07
N MET A 31 0.16 -6.48 5.31
CA MET A 31 1.15 -6.20 6.35
C MET A 31 2.48 -6.93 6.12
N LEU A 32 2.43 -8.20 5.71
CA LEU A 32 3.61 -9.02 5.44
C LEU A 32 4.29 -8.61 4.13
N HIS A 33 3.51 -8.33 3.08
CA HIS A 33 3.96 -7.70 1.84
C HIS A 33 3.91 -6.18 1.98
N ALA A 34 4.53 -5.66 3.04
CA ALA A 34 4.86 -4.25 3.20
C ALA A 34 5.85 -3.73 2.12
N ASP A 35 5.75 -4.25 0.89
CA ASP A 35 6.38 -3.73 -0.32
C ASP A 35 5.98 -2.27 -0.62
N GLY A 36 4.96 -1.72 0.08
CA GLY A 36 4.64 -0.30 0.04
C GLY A 36 5.71 0.57 0.71
N GLY A 37 6.35 0.08 1.79
CA GLY A 37 7.54 0.70 2.36
C GLY A 37 8.71 0.62 1.39
N LEU A 38 8.94 -0.56 0.81
CA LEU A 38 10.01 -0.80 -0.17
C LEU A 38 9.89 0.09 -1.41
N ARG A 39 8.69 0.32 -1.95
CA ARG A 39 8.52 1.16 -3.15
C ARG A 39 8.74 2.64 -2.86
N LEU A 40 8.16 3.18 -1.78
CA LEU A 40 8.39 4.57 -1.41
C LEU A 40 9.87 4.81 -1.10
N GLU A 41 10.51 3.89 -0.39
CA GLU A 41 11.93 3.93 -0.11
C GLU A 41 12.78 3.83 -1.39
N GLN A 42 12.42 2.98 -2.36
CA GLN A 42 13.10 2.92 -3.66
C GLN A 42 12.93 4.20 -4.48
N MET A 43 11.73 4.81 -4.48
CA MET A 43 11.48 6.08 -5.15
C MET A 43 12.33 7.21 -4.55
N LEU A 44 12.39 7.30 -3.21
CA LEU A 44 13.25 8.26 -2.50
C LEU A 44 14.73 7.96 -2.72
N GLY A 45 15.12 6.68 -2.68
CA GLY A 45 16.50 6.22 -2.89
C GLY A 45 17.05 6.62 -4.26
N ARG A 46 16.21 6.68 -5.31
CA ARG A 46 16.61 7.22 -6.62
C ARG A 46 17.01 8.68 -6.60
N ARG A 47 16.49 9.42 -5.64
CA ARG A 47 16.80 10.83 -5.38
C ARG A 47 17.86 11.00 -4.29
N GLY A 48 18.47 9.89 -3.82
CA GLY A 48 19.50 9.89 -2.79
C GLY A 48 18.97 10.08 -1.37
N VAL A 49 17.66 9.94 -1.15
CA VAL A 49 17.02 10.17 0.15
C VAL A 49 16.60 8.85 0.76
N GLN A 50 16.88 8.68 2.05
CA GLN A 50 16.35 7.55 2.83
C GLN A 50 15.02 7.97 3.47
N LEU A 51 14.04 7.07 3.49
CA LEU A 51 12.72 7.36 4.10
C LEU A 51 12.85 7.72 5.58
N ALA A 52 13.79 7.11 6.30
CA ALA A 52 14.11 7.45 7.69
C ALA A 52 14.56 8.91 7.82
N ALA A 53 15.51 9.36 6.99
CA ALA A 53 16.01 10.73 6.98
C ALA A 53 14.93 11.76 6.59
N ALA A 54 14.06 11.43 5.63
CA ALA A 54 12.90 12.25 5.28
C ALA A 54 11.90 12.35 6.45
N GLY A 55 11.82 11.31 7.29
CA GLY A 55 10.96 11.25 8.47
C GLY A 55 11.51 11.96 9.70
N GLU A 56 12.82 12.25 9.80
CA GLU A 56 13.40 12.92 10.98
C GLU A 56 12.81 14.32 11.22
N HIS A 57 12.56 15.06 10.14
CA HIS A 57 12.05 16.43 10.20
C HIS A 57 10.51 16.51 10.07
N ALA A 58 9.87 15.44 9.58
CA ALA A 58 8.43 15.38 9.35
C ALA A 58 7.87 13.95 9.54
N PRO A 59 7.89 13.40 10.77
CA PRO A 59 7.55 11.99 11.01
C PRO A 59 6.09 11.67 10.68
N TYR A 60 5.19 12.62 10.92
CA TYR A 60 3.78 12.48 10.56
C TYR A 60 3.59 12.37 9.05
N ASP A 61 4.24 13.24 8.28
CA ASP A 61 4.14 13.25 6.82
C ASP A 61 4.71 11.98 6.20
N ALA A 62 5.84 11.49 6.73
CA ALA A 62 6.44 10.24 6.31
C ALA A 62 5.50 9.04 6.58
N ALA A 63 4.84 9.01 7.74
CA ALA A 63 3.86 7.98 8.07
C ALA A 63 2.62 8.05 7.16
N VAL A 64 2.13 9.25 6.85
CA VAL A 64 1.01 9.46 5.92
C VAL A 64 1.41 9.02 4.51
N ALA A 65 2.60 9.38 4.03
CA ALA A 65 3.11 8.99 2.72
C ALA A 65 3.28 7.46 2.61
N ALA A 66 3.83 6.81 3.64
CA ALA A 66 3.95 5.36 3.70
C ALA A 66 2.58 4.67 3.67
N ARG A 67 1.61 5.17 4.45
CA ARG A 67 0.23 4.65 4.45
C ARG A 67 -0.45 4.84 3.09
N ARG A 68 -0.25 5.98 2.44
CA ARG A 68 -0.77 6.28 1.10
C ARG A 68 -0.15 5.34 0.05
N CYS A 69 1.16 5.10 0.13
CA CYS A 69 1.85 4.18 -0.77
C CYS A 69 1.36 2.74 -0.62
N ALA A 70 1.21 2.25 0.61
CA ALA A 70 0.74 0.89 0.89
C ALA A 70 -0.65 0.60 0.29
N ASN A 71 -1.52 1.62 0.29
CA ASN A 71 -2.90 1.56 -0.20
C ASN A 71 -3.08 2.04 -1.66
N CYS A 72 -2.02 2.49 -2.33
CA CYS A 72 -2.11 3.00 -3.69
C CYS A 72 -2.52 1.91 -4.69
N ALA A 73 -3.39 2.26 -5.64
CA ALA A 73 -3.85 1.37 -6.71
C ALA A 73 -2.85 1.29 -7.88
N ASP A 74 -2.07 2.34 -8.12
CA ASP A 74 -1.17 2.50 -9.27
C ASP A 74 0.18 1.76 -9.11
N LYS A 75 0.17 0.60 -8.46
CA LYS A 75 1.38 -0.18 -8.18
C LYS A 75 2.10 -0.62 -9.47
N ALA A 76 1.34 -0.99 -10.50
CA ALA A 76 1.89 -1.40 -11.79
C ALA A 76 2.63 -0.26 -12.50
N ALA A 77 2.09 0.97 -12.45
CA ALA A 77 2.74 2.15 -13.01
C ALA A 77 4.03 2.49 -12.23
N CYS A 78 3.99 2.36 -10.90
CA CYS A 78 5.17 2.50 -10.04
C CYS A 78 6.26 1.48 -10.40
N ASP A 79 5.90 0.20 -10.53
CA ASP A 79 6.85 -0.86 -10.88
C ASP A 79 7.43 -0.67 -12.28
N ALA A 80 6.64 -0.22 -13.26
CA ALA A 80 7.12 0.11 -14.60
C ALA A 80 8.09 1.31 -14.57
N TRP A 81 7.78 2.34 -13.78
CA TRP A 81 8.67 3.49 -13.60
C TRP A 81 9.97 3.09 -12.89
N LEU A 82 9.88 2.24 -11.85
CA LEU A 82 11.04 1.65 -11.19
C LEU A 82 11.84 0.76 -12.16
N ALA A 83 11.23 -0.04 -13.03
CA ALA A 83 11.98 -0.78 -14.03
C ALA A 83 12.70 0.14 -15.04
N SER A 84 12.12 1.31 -15.36
CA SER A 84 12.67 2.23 -16.38
C SER A 84 13.96 2.94 -15.99
N GLY A 85 14.34 2.96 -14.71
CA GLY A 85 15.52 3.70 -14.21
C GLY A 85 15.39 5.23 -14.24
N ARG A 86 14.28 5.80 -14.70
CA ARG A 86 14.04 7.25 -14.74
C ARG A 86 13.95 7.85 -13.33
N ARG A 87 14.27 9.16 -13.23
CA ARG A 87 14.21 9.96 -11.99
C ARG A 87 13.00 10.90 -11.94
N ASP A 88 12.38 11.13 -13.09
CA ASP A 88 11.31 12.09 -13.36
C ASP A 88 10.08 11.38 -13.95
N GLY A 89 8.94 12.08 -14.00
CA GLY A 89 7.69 11.58 -14.58
C GLY A 89 6.85 10.70 -13.65
N PHE A 90 7.27 10.55 -12.39
CA PHE A 90 6.46 9.88 -11.38
C PHE A 90 5.30 10.76 -10.90
N GLU A 91 5.41 12.07 -11.07
CA GLU A 91 4.40 13.06 -10.72
C GLU A 91 3.06 12.83 -11.46
N ALA A 92 3.11 12.18 -12.62
CA ALA A 92 1.93 11.87 -13.42
C ALA A 92 1.02 10.79 -12.81
N PHE A 93 1.56 9.94 -11.92
CA PHE A 93 0.80 8.81 -11.36
C PHE A 93 0.96 8.66 -9.84
N CYS A 94 2.04 9.18 -9.25
CA CYS A 94 2.34 8.93 -7.85
C CYS A 94 1.63 9.93 -6.94
N PRO A 95 0.73 9.48 -6.05
CA PRO A 95 0.01 10.39 -5.16
C PRO A 95 0.89 10.89 -4.00
N ASN A 96 2.15 10.43 -3.90
CA ASN A 96 3.18 10.95 -2.99
C ASN A 96 4.14 11.93 -3.68
N ALA A 97 3.81 12.42 -4.88
CA ALA A 97 4.70 13.27 -5.66
C ALA A 97 5.24 14.47 -4.87
N ASP A 98 4.35 15.20 -4.20
CA ASP A 98 4.70 16.38 -3.40
C ASP A 98 5.61 16.03 -2.21
N PHE A 99 5.39 14.89 -1.55
CA PHE A 99 6.23 14.43 -0.46
C PHE A 99 7.63 14.06 -0.96
N ILE A 100 7.71 13.30 -2.05
CA ILE A 100 8.99 12.91 -2.67
C ILE A 100 9.75 14.15 -3.17
N GLY A 101 9.06 15.12 -3.77
CA GLY A 101 9.63 16.34 -4.30
C GLY A 101 10.27 17.22 -3.23
N ARG A 102 9.59 17.40 -2.08
CA ARG A 102 10.12 18.21 -0.97
C ARG A 102 11.14 17.51 -0.10
N SER A 103 11.21 16.17 -0.15
CA SER A 103 12.20 15.39 0.58
C SER A 103 13.52 15.24 -0.16
N ALA A 104 13.53 15.48 -1.49
CA ALA A 104 14.74 15.48 -2.29
C ALA A 104 15.46 16.85 -2.21
N PRO A 105 16.80 16.86 -2.12
CA PRO A 105 17.59 18.08 -2.16
C PRO A 105 17.56 18.75 -3.53
#